data_AF-A0AAP9E3Z0-F1
#
_entry.id   AF-A0AAP9E3Z0-F1
#
_cell.length_a   1.000
_cell.length_b   1.000
_cell.length_c   1.000
_cell.angle_alpha   90.00
_cell.angle_beta   90.00
_cell.angle_gamma   90.00
#
_symmetry.space_group_name_H-M   'P 1'
#
loop_
_entity.id
_entity.type
_entity.pdbx_description
1 polymer ?
#
loop_
_entity_poly.entity_id
_entity_poly.type
_entity_poly.pdbx_seq_one_letter_code
_entity_poly.pdbx_strand_id
1 'polypeptide(L)'
;MKLFLVIYAGSHIGGVAGPLPYGVDECERRRDQFRSSQAEVIETGFSKEKARALTEEEIAGIKAMRFECEWREFRPRLGPAA
;
A
#
# COMPACT_ATOMS: atom_id res chain seq x y z
N MET A 1 4.80 21.49 0.25
CA MET A 1 4.42 20.12 0.69
C MET A 1 4.72 19.15 -0.42
N LYS A 2 5.04 17.89 -0.11
CA LYS A 2 5.41 16.84 -1.07
C LYS A 2 4.36 15.73 -1.04
N LEU A 3 4.05 15.16 -2.20
CA LEU A 3 3.10 14.06 -2.31
C LEU A 3 3.80 12.73 -2.08
N PHE A 4 3.21 11.89 -1.24
CA PHE A 4 3.68 10.54 -0.96
C PHE A 4 2.53 9.55 -1.15
N LEU A 5 2.84 8.37 -1.64
CA LEU A 5 1.98 7.20 -1.54
C LEU A 5 2.37 6.46 -0.27
N VAL A 6 1.47 6.45 0.71
CA VAL A 6 1.67 5.82 2.02
C VAL A 6 0.92 4.48 2.03
N ILE A 7 1.63 3.44 2.44
CA ILE A 7 1.10 2.10 2.64
C ILE A 7 0.99 1.89 4.14
N TYR A 8 -0.21 1.75 4.64
CA TYR A 8 -0.44 1.35 6.02
C TYR A 8 -0.68 -0.14 6.10
N ALA A 9 -0.14 -0.79 7.13
CA ALA A 9 -0.49 -2.13 7.56
C ALA A 9 -1.17 -2.00 8.93
N GLY A 10 -2.51 -2.05 8.95
CA GLY A 10 -3.31 -1.73 10.13
C GLY A 10 -3.12 -0.27 10.57
N SER A 11 -2.66 -0.08 11.81
CA SER A 11 -2.39 1.24 12.42
C SER A 11 -0.95 1.74 12.21
N HIS A 12 -0.14 1.03 11.42
CA HIS A 12 1.25 1.38 11.18
C HIS A 12 1.49 1.75 9.73
N ILE A 13 2.43 2.66 9.47
CA ILE A 13 2.99 2.90 8.14
C ILE A 13 3.98 1.76 7.84
N GLY A 14 3.57 0.87 6.96
CA GLY A 14 4.36 -0.27 6.49
C GLY A 14 5.22 0.05 5.27
N GLY A 15 4.91 1.12 4.54
CA GLY A 15 5.68 1.53 3.37
C GLY A 15 5.39 2.95 2.92
N VAL A 16 6.35 3.58 2.24
CA VAL A 16 6.20 4.93 1.68
C VAL A 16 6.93 5.01 0.35
N ALA A 17 6.23 5.40 -0.71
CA ALA A 17 6.80 5.76 -2.00
C ALA A 17 6.74 7.29 -2.20
N GLY A 18 7.87 7.89 -2.54
CA GLY A 18 7.98 9.33 -2.82
C GLY A 18 9.25 9.99 -2.23
N PRO A 19 9.40 11.31 -2.37
CA PRO A 19 8.40 12.24 -2.90
C PRO A 19 8.11 11.95 -4.38
N LEU A 20 6.84 11.88 -4.73
CA LEU A 20 6.42 11.57 -6.08
C LEU A 20 6.62 12.82 -6.95
N PRO A 21 7.31 12.73 -8.10
CA PRO A 21 7.56 13.90 -8.95
C PRO A 21 6.31 14.35 -9.73
N TYR A 22 5.26 13.54 -9.72
CA TYR A 22 4.00 13.74 -10.43
C TYR A 22 2.86 14.15 -9.48
N GLY A 23 1.77 14.67 -10.06
CA GLY A 23 0.60 15.15 -9.35
C GLY A 23 -0.26 14.06 -8.70
N VAL A 24 -1.35 14.50 -8.05
CA VAL A 24 -2.29 13.64 -7.32
C VAL A 24 -2.84 12.53 -8.22
N ASP A 25 -3.23 12.84 -9.45
CA ASP A 25 -3.84 11.88 -10.38
C ASP A 25 -2.97 10.65 -10.63
N GLU A 26 -1.65 10.81 -10.79
CA GLU A 26 -0.76 9.64 -10.98
C GLU A 26 -0.58 8.86 -9.68
N CYS A 27 -0.55 9.54 -8.53
CA CYS A 27 -0.54 8.86 -7.24
C CYS A 27 -1.80 8.00 -7.07
N GLU A 28 -2.97 8.56 -7.37
CA GLU A 28 -4.25 7.86 -7.29
C GLU A 28 -4.31 6.68 -8.24
N ARG A 29 -3.84 6.85 -9.49
CA ARG A 29 -3.73 5.74 -10.44
C ARG A 29 -2.87 4.59 -9.90
N ARG A 30 -1.73 4.89 -9.27
CA ARG A 30 -0.87 3.86 -8.65
C ARG A 30 -1.52 3.24 -7.42
N ARG A 31 -2.14 4.06 -6.55
CA ARG A 31 -2.93 3.59 -5.40
C ARG A 31 -3.98 2.59 -5.85
N ASP A 32 -4.71 2.89 -6.92
CA ASP A 32 -5.80 2.06 -7.42
C ASP A 32 -5.27 0.77 -8.06
N GLN A 33 -4.14 0.82 -8.77
CA GLN A 33 -3.44 -0.39 -9.23
C GLN A 33 -3.05 -1.32 -8.08
N PHE A 34 -2.51 -0.76 -6.98
CA PHE A 34 -2.17 -1.56 -5.80
C PHE A 34 -3.42 -2.15 -5.14
N ARG A 35 -4.51 -1.39 -5.04
CA ARG A 35 -5.80 -1.89 -4.51
C ARG A 35 -6.39 -2.99 -5.37
N SER A 36 -6.34 -2.88 -6.70
CA SER A 36 -6.79 -3.93 -7.61
C SER A 36 -5.94 -5.20 -7.48
N SER A 37 -4.61 -5.05 -7.42
CA SER A 37 -3.70 -6.18 -7.20
C SER A 37 -3.94 -6.85 -5.84
N GLN A 38 -4.14 -6.04 -4.79
CA GLN A 38 -4.50 -6.52 -3.45
C GLN A 38 -5.81 -7.31 -3.50
N ALA A 39 -6.85 -6.80 -4.18
CA ALA A 39 -8.13 -7.49 -4.31
C ALA A 39 -8.00 -8.81 -5.07
N GLU A 40 -7.25 -8.85 -6.18
CA GLU A 40 -6.99 -10.08 -6.95
C GLU A 40 -6.31 -11.14 -6.06
N VAL A 41 -5.30 -10.75 -5.29
CA VAL A 41 -4.58 -11.67 -4.40
C VAL A 41 -5.47 -12.17 -3.26
N ILE A 42 -6.34 -11.31 -2.70
CA ILE A 42 -7.30 -11.71 -1.66
C ILE A 42 -8.35 -12.68 -2.21
N GLU A 43 -8.86 -12.42 -3.42
CA GLU A 43 -9.89 -13.25 -4.06
C GLU A 43 -9.34 -14.62 -4.48
N THR A 44 -8.17 -14.63 -5.10
CA THR A 44 -7.54 -15.86 -5.60
C THR A 44 -6.85 -16.66 -4.51
N GLY A 45 -6.46 -16.02 -3.40
CA GLY A 45 -5.67 -16.63 -2.34
C GLY A 45 -4.29 -17.11 -2.81
N PHE A 46 -3.80 -16.62 -3.95
CA PHE A 46 -2.56 -17.09 -4.58
C PHE A 46 -1.59 -15.95 -4.81
N SER A 47 -0.33 -16.17 -4.42
CA SER A 47 0.75 -15.22 -4.69
C SER A 47 1.55 -15.67 -5.92
N LYS A 48 1.46 -14.88 -7.00
CA LYS A 48 2.28 -15.06 -8.21
C LYS A 48 3.78 -14.97 -7.93
N GLU A 49 4.21 -14.10 -7.02
CA GLU A 49 5.63 -13.90 -6.67
C GLU A 49 6.22 -15.13 -5.97
N LYS A 50 5.54 -15.63 -4.93
CA LYS A 50 5.93 -16.84 -4.19
C LYS A 50 5.54 -18.16 -4.89
N ALA A 51 4.84 -18.10 -6.03
CA ALA A 51 4.30 -19.24 -6.77
C ALA A 51 3.55 -20.28 -5.89
N ARG A 52 2.78 -19.80 -4.88
CA ARG A 52 2.01 -20.67 -3.98
C ARG A 52 0.74 -19.99 -3.48
N ALA A 53 -0.17 -20.82 -2.96
CA ALA A 53 -1.30 -20.35 -2.16
C ALA A 53 -0.80 -19.63 -0.90
N LEU A 54 -1.51 -18.58 -0.50
CA LEU A 54 -1.27 -17.80 0.69
C LEU A 54 -1.93 -18.46 1.90
N THR A 55 -1.31 -18.31 3.08
CA THR A 55 -1.95 -18.71 4.34
C THR A 55 -3.04 -17.71 4.73
N GLU A 56 -3.94 -18.12 5.62
CA GLU A 56 -4.97 -17.21 6.15
C GLU A 56 -4.37 -15.97 6.84
N GLU A 57 -3.24 -16.14 7.54
CA GLU A 57 -2.52 -15.04 8.19
C GLU A 57 -1.94 -14.06 7.16
N GLU A 58 -1.36 -14.56 6.06
CA GLU A 58 -0.88 -13.71 4.97
C GLU A 58 -2.03 -12.94 4.32
N ILE A 59 -3.16 -13.59 4.08
CA ILE A 59 -4.37 -12.95 3.52
C ILE A 59 -4.91 -11.89 4.49
N ALA A 60 -4.94 -12.18 5.80
CA ALA A 60 -5.36 -11.22 6.82
C ALA A 60 -4.43 -10.00 6.87
N GLY A 61 -3.12 -10.21 6.79
CA GLY A 61 -2.13 -9.14 6.69
C GLY A 61 -2.34 -8.28 5.45
N ILE A 62 -2.62 -8.90 4.30
CA ILE A 62 -2.94 -8.18 3.06
C ILE A 62 -4.23 -7.39 3.21
N LYS A 63 -5.30 -7.96 3.79
CA LYS A 63 -6.57 -7.24 4.05
C LYS A 63 -6.40 -6.02 4.97
N ALA A 64 -5.45 -6.07 5.89
CA ALA A 64 -5.15 -4.95 6.78
C ALA A 64 -4.36 -3.83 6.09
N MET A 65 -3.87 -4.04 4.87
CA MET A 65 -3.16 -3.01 4.12
C MET A 65 -4.11 -1.97 3.53
N ARG A 66 -3.72 -0.70 3.58
CA ARG A 66 -4.38 0.39 2.86
C ARG A 66 -3.35 1.30 2.21
N PHE A 67 -3.74 1.85 1.07
CA PHE A 67 -2.91 2.71 0.23
C PHE A 67 -3.56 4.10 0.17
N GLU A 68 -2.82 5.14 0.54
CA GLU A 68 -3.29 6.53 0.62
C GLU A 68 -2.29 7.49 -0.04
N CYS A 69 -2.81 8.51 -0.72
CA CYS A 69 -2.01 9.59 -1.30
C CYS A 69 -2.05 10.79 -0.36
N GLU A 70 -0.91 11.14 0.24
CA GLU A 70 -0.84 12.15 1.29
C GLU A 70 0.17 13.25 0.97
N TRP A 71 -0.25 14.49 1.19
CA TRP A 71 0.63 15.64 1.17
C TRP A 71 1.28 15.82 2.54
N ARG A 72 2.60 15.60 2.63
CA ARG A 72 3.37 15.81 3.86
C ARG A 72 4.56 16.73 3.61
N GLU A 73 5.02 17.40 4.65
CA GLU A 73 6.23 18.23 4.56
C GLU A 73 7.49 17.35 4.40
N PHE A 74 7.52 16.26 5.17
CA PHE A 74 8.61 15.28 5.19
C PHE A 74 8.12 13.89 4.82
N ARG A 75 9.05 13.03 4.41
CA ARG A 75 8.74 11.61 4.16
C ARG A 75 8.25 10.96 5.46
N PRO A 76 7.05 10.35 5.48
CA PRO A 76 6.58 9.62 6.66
C PRO A 76 7.57 8.53 7.08
N ARG A 77 7.72 8.34 8.39
CA ARG A 77 8.57 7.28 8.95
C ARG A 77 7.78 5.99 9.04
N LEU A 78 8.47 4.87 8.84
CA LEU A 78 7.89 3.54 9.08
C LEU A 78 7.63 3.35 10.58
N GLY A 79 6.59 2.61 10.92
CA GLY A 79 6.18 2.40 12.31
C GLY A 79 4.79 2.98 12.60
N PRO A 80 4.45 3.30 13.85
CA PRO A 80 3.12 3.78 14.22
C PRO A 80 2.71 4.99 13.37
N ALA A 81 1.48 4.96 12.83
CA ALA A 81 0.91 6.11 12.16
C ALA A 81 0.61 7.19 13.21
N ALA A 82 1.54 8.14 13.33
CA ALA A 82 1.37 9.35 14.14
C ALA A 82 0.50 10.39 13.43
#